data_AF-A0A624MND1-F1
#
_entry.id   AF-A0A624MND1-F1
#
_cell.length_a   1.000
_cell.length_b   1.000
_cell.length_c   1.000
_cell.angle_alpha   90.00
_cell.angle_beta   90.00
_cell.angle_gamma   90.00
#
_symmetry.space_group_name_H-M   'P 1'
#
loop_
_entity.id
_entity.type
_entity.pdbx_description
1 polymer ?
#
loop_
_entity_poly.entity_id
_entity_poly.type
_entity_poly.pdbx_seq_one_letter_code
_entity_poly.pdbx_strand_id
1 'polypeptide(L)'
;MRMSEARIGFGDQKRMGRSASGQSIGEIDGVIKHSDNTRIAIFEAFRFFSLEKRTISGHLDKISSYDNEELSPVFIIVYCDIDDFTQLTKDYKKYVSDISYAGFTDKKKRVETVEITDQLWLGKEVRYRVKDIVFYHLLLNMR
;
A
#
# COMPACT_ATOMS: atom_id res chain seq x y z
N MET A 1 -0.58 -25.85 -5.17
CA MET A 1 0.08 -25.66 -3.86
C MET A 1 -0.76 -24.71 -3.04
N ARG A 2 -1.20 -25.11 -1.85
CA ARG A 2 -2.00 -24.26 -0.96
C ARG A 2 -1.07 -23.39 -0.11
N MET A 3 -1.50 -22.18 0.27
CA MET A 3 -0.71 -21.26 1.12
C MET A 3 -0.23 -21.93 2.43
N SER A 4 -1.05 -22.84 2.97
CA SER A 4 -0.73 -23.66 4.15
C SER A 4 0.45 -24.61 3.93
N GLU A 5 0.61 -25.18 2.73
CA GLU A 5 1.74 -26.06 2.37
C GLU A 5 3.03 -25.27 2.22
N ALA A 6 2.94 -24.00 1.80
CA ALA A 6 4.06 -23.07 1.71
C ALA A 6 4.40 -22.40 3.06
N ARG A 7 3.66 -22.69 4.14
CA ARG A 7 3.82 -22.06 5.47
C ARG A 7 3.67 -20.53 5.45
N ILE A 8 2.86 -20.01 4.52
CA ILE A 8 2.53 -18.58 4.42
C ILE A 8 1.07 -18.38 4.79
N GLY A 9 0.79 -17.37 5.60
CA GLY A 9 -0.55 -16.95 5.99
C GLY A 9 -0.84 -15.49 5.62
N PHE A 10 -2.12 -15.18 5.42
CA PHE A 10 -2.62 -13.80 5.34
C PHE A 10 -3.46 -13.54 6.59
N GLY A 11 -3.01 -12.60 7.42
CA GLY A 11 -3.74 -12.18 8.61
C GLY A 11 -4.52 -10.91 8.34
N ASP A 12 -5.84 -10.98 8.42
CA ASP A 12 -6.70 -9.82 8.65
C ASP A 12 -6.62 -9.48 10.15
N GLN A 13 -6.02 -8.34 10.50
CA GLN A 13 -5.83 -7.99 11.90
C GLN A 13 -6.94 -7.06 12.37
N LYS A 14 -8.08 -7.66 12.74
CA LYS A 14 -9.19 -6.95 13.39
C LYS A 14 -8.72 -6.12 14.60
N ARG A 15 -8.92 -4.80 14.49
CA ARG A 15 -9.18 -3.83 15.59
C ARG A 15 -8.55 -4.12 16.97
N MET A 16 -7.23 -4.07 17.08
CA MET A 16 -6.54 -4.17 18.39
C MET A 16 -6.01 -2.84 18.95
N GLY A 17 -6.38 -1.70 18.36
CA GLY A 17 -6.04 -0.36 18.90
C GLY A 17 -7.27 0.37 19.42
N ARG A 18 -7.54 0.32 20.73
CA ARG A 18 -8.44 1.32 21.36
C ARG A 18 -7.67 2.64 21.48
N SER A 19 -8.14 3.66 20.77
CA SER A 19 -7.73 5.04 21.05
C SER A 19 -8.40 5.53 22.33
N ALA A 20 -7.73 6.43 23.06
CA ALA A 20 -8.28 7.10 24.24
C ALA A 20 -9.53 7.97 23.94
N SER A 21 -9.94 8.10 22.67
CA SER A 21 -11.04 8.96 22.21
C SER A 21 -12.09 8.27 21.34
N GLY A 22 -12.07 6.94 21.17
CA GLY A 22 -13.14 6.19 20.50
C GLY A 22 -13.23 6.33 18.97
N GLN A 23 -12.35 7.10 18.32
CA GLN A 23 -12.17 7.04 16.86
C GLN A 23 -11.11 5.98 16.54
N SER A 24 -11.46 5.02 15.68
CA SER A 24 -10.60 3.89 15.29
C SER A 24 -9.25 4.39 14.74
N ILE A 25 -8.18 4.21 15.51
CA ILE A 25 -6.81 4.36 15.01
C ILE A 25 -6.58 3.21 14.01
N GLY A 26 -6.01 3.57 12.85
CA GLY A 26 -5.96 2.83 11.58
C GLY A 26 -5.86 1.31 11.65
N GLU A 27 -6.75 0.66 10.91
CA GLU A 27 -6.66 -0.75 10.52
C GLU A 27 -5.91 -0.82 9.17
N ILE A 28 -5.01 -1.79 9.03
CA ILE A 28 -4.36 -2.13 7.76
C ILE A 28 -5.07 -3.35 7.21
N ASP A 29 -5.28 -3.42 5.90
CA ASP A 29 -6.14 -4.47 5.32
C ASP A 29 -5.54 -5.88 5.46
N GLY A 30 -4.22 -5.99 5.60
CA GLY A 30 -3.62 -7.23 6.08
C GLY A 30 -2.10 -7.24 6.17
N VAL A 31 -1.60 -8.34 6.71
CA VAL A 31 -0.17 -8.67 6.76
C VAL A 31 0.06 -10.09 6.28
N ILE A 32 1.08 -10.25 5.46
CA ILE A 32 1.61 -11.55 5.05
C ILE A 32 2.61 -12.01 6.10
N LYS A 33 2.42 -13.23 6.63
CA LYS A 33 3.24 -13.79 7.71
C LYS A 33 3.75 -15.18 7.34
N HIS A 34 4.90 -15.54 7.88
CA HIS A 34 5.32 -16.93 7.95
C HIS A 34 4.52 -17.67 9.05
N SER A 35 4.56 -19.00 9.02
CA SER A 35 3.84 -19.87 9.98
C SER A 35 4.20 -19.67 11.46
N ASP A 36 5.36 -19.08 11.75
CA ASP A 36 5.80 -18.71 13.11
C ASP A 36 5.34 -17.31 13.54
N ASN A 37 4.45 -16.68 12.77
CA ASN A 37 3.96 -15.30 12.93
C ASN A 37 4.98 -14.19 12.62
N THR A 38 6.17 -14.51 12.11
CA THR A 38 7.06 -13.48 11.58
C THR A 38 6.38 -12.74 10.43
N ARG A 39 6.28 -11.41 10.56
CA ARG A 39 5.68 -10.56 9.53
C ARG A 39 6.66 -10.39 8.37
N ILE A 40 6.15 -10.54 7.15
CA ILE A 40 6.95 -10.51 5.92
C ILE A 40 6.66 -9.25 5.13
N ALA A 41 5.37 -8.93 4.95
CA ALA A 41 4.94 -7.84 4.10
C ALA A 41 3.61 -7.27 4.57
N ILE A 42 3.36 -6.04 4.16
CA ILE A 42 2.11 -5.32 4.41
C ILE A 42 1.26 -5.35 3.16
N PHE A 43 -0.06 -5.41 3.36
CA PHE A 43 -1.06 -5.31 2.30
C PHE A 43 -2.10 -4.26 2.69
N GLU A 44 -2.27 -3.24 1.86
CA GLU A 44 -3.29 -2.21 1.99
C GLU A 44 -4.06 -2.12 0.67
N ALA A 45 -5.38 -2.04 0.73
CA ALA A 45 -6.26 -2.07 -0.43
C ALA A 45 -7.42 -1.07 -0.34
N PHE A 46 -7.65 -0.29 -1.38
CA PHE A 46 -8.77 0.65 -1.43
C PHE A 46 -9.34 0.85 -2.83
N ARG A 47 -10.60 1.29 -2.90
CA ARG A 47 -11.33 1.53 -4.15
C ARG A 47 -11.23 2.98 -4.60
N PHE A 48 -11.06 3.21 -5.90
CA PHE A 48 -11.31 4.53 -6.51
C PHE A 48 -12.63 4.58 -7.26
N PHE A 49 -13.36 5.68 -7.04
CA PHE A 49 -14.39 6.19 -7.94
C PHE A 49 -13.86 7.35 -8.79
N SER A 50 -12.82 8.03 -8.33
CA SER A 50 -12.02 9.04 -9.04
C SER A 50 -10.66 9.17 -8.35
N LEU A 51 -9.72 9.99 -8.87
CA LEU A 51 -8.45 10.25 -8.19
C LEU A 51 -8.66 11.06 -6.90
N GLU A 52 -8.90 10.36 -5.79
CA GLU A 52 -9.10 10.97 -4.49
C GLU A 52 -7.79 11.09 -3.71
N LYS A 53 -7.07 12.18 -3.94
CA LYS A 53 -5.79 12.51 -3.28
C LYS A 53 -5.81 12.31 -1.76
N ARG A 54 -6.88 12.75 -1.09
CA ARG A 54 -7.03 12.60 0.37
C ARG A 54 -7.10 11.13 0.80
N THR A 55 -7.80 10.31 0.02
CA THR A 55 -7.90 8.87 0.25
C THR A 55 -6.52 8.23 0.12
N ILE A 56 -5.79 8.54 -0.96
CA ILE A 56 -4.43 8.05 -1.18
C ILE A 56 -3.49 8.41 -0.03
N SER A 57 -3.38 9.70 0.33
CA SER A 57 -2.54 10.14 1.44
C SER A 57 -2.96 9.49 2.76
N GLY A 58 -4.26 9.42 3.03
CA GLY A 58 -4.78 8.83 4.25
C GLY A 58 -4.43 7.35 4.41
N HIS A 59 -4.38 6.58 3.33
CA HIS A 59 -3.92 5.19 3.36
C HIS A 59 -2.40 5.08 3.51
N LEU A 60 -1.63 5.92 2.81
CA LEU A 60 -0.16 5.87 2.85
C LEU A 60 0.42 6.36 4.20
N ASP A 61 -0.20 7.35 4.83
CA ASP A 61 0.19 7.84 6.16
C ASP A 61 -0.02 6.78 7.26
N LYS A 62 -1.00 5.89 7.10
CA LYS A 62 -1.26 4.80 8.08
C LYS A 62 -0.13 3.79 8.13
N ILE A 63 0.60 3.59 7.04
CA ILE A 63 1.64 2.55 6.93
C ILE A 63 2.68 2.70 8.03
N SER A 64 3.21 3.91 8.25
CA SER A 64 4.23 4.12 9.30
C SER A 64 3.70 3.92 10.72
N SER A 65 2.41 4.18 10.95
CA SER A 65 1.79 3.99 12.27
C SER A 65 1.55 2.53 12.62
N TYR A 66 1.38 1.68 11.60
CA TYR A 66 1.20 0.25 11.77
C TYR A 66 2.55 -0.49 11.81
N ASP A 67 3.51 -0.02 11.03
CA ASP A 67 4.77 -0.70 10.80
C ASP A 67 5.93 -0.15 11.62
N ASN A 68 6.11 -0.71 12.81
CA ASN A 68 7.30 -0.47 13.63
C ASN A 68 8.47 -1.43 13.29
N GLU A 69 8.28 -2.41 12.40
CA GLU A 69 9.30 -3.40 12.03
C GLU A 69 9.99 -3.04 10.69
N GLU A 70 9.56 -1.94 10.07
CA GLU A 70 10.04 -1.49 8.77
C GLU A 70 9.94 -2.61 7.72
N LEU A 71 8.78 -3.24 7.64
CA LEU A 71 8.50 -4.31 6.69
C LEU A 71 8.64 -3.81 5.25
N SER A 72 9.24 -4.66 4.43
CA SER A 72 9.40 -4.42 3.00
C SER A 72 9.39 -5.79 2.30
N PRO A 73 8.47 -6.03 1.35
CA PRO A 73 7.68 -5.03 0.64
C PRO A 73 6.37 -4.60 1.33
N VAL A 74 5.86 -3.44 0.92
CA VAL A 74 4.50 -2.97 1.16
C VAL A 74 3.71 -3.08 -0.16
N PHE A 75 2.56 -3.74 -0.16
CA PHE A 75 1.68 -3.84 -1.31
C PHE A 75 0.50 -2.89 -1.15
N ILE A 76 0.34 -1.98 -2.11
CA ILE A 76 -0.79 -1.05 -2.21
C ILE A 76 -1.65 -1.48 -3.39
N ILE A 77 -2.86 -1.97 -3.12
CA ILE A 77 -3.80 -2.39 -4.14
C ILE A 77 -4.88 -1.33 -4.30
N VAL A 78 -4.97 -0.75 -5.49
CA VAL A 78 -6.01 0.20 -5.83
C VAL A 78 -6.86 -0.41 -6.92
N TYR A 79 -8.14 -0.65 -6.67
CA TYR A 79 -9.06 -1.14 -7.68
C TYR A 79 -10.06 -0.05 -8.07
N CYS A 80 -10.29 0.10 -9.37
CA CYS A 80 -11.07 1.19 -9.94
C CYS A 80 -11.92 0.70 -11.11
N ASP A 81 -12.92 1.47 -11.49
CA ASP A 81 -13.74 1.25 -12.68
C ASP A 81 -13.78 2.58 -13.42
N ILE A 82 -12.79 2.80 -14.29
CA ILE A 82 -12.50 4.10 -14.90
C ILE A 82 -12.29 3.91 -16.41
N ASP A 83 -12.94 4.77 -17.19
CA ASP A 83 -12.80 4.81 -18.65
C ASP A 83 -11.37 5.15 -19.10
N ASP A 84 -10.84 6.28 -18.62
CA ASP A 84 -9.48 6.73 -18.96
C ASP A 84 -8.45 6.26 -17.94
N PHE A 85 -8.20 4.95 -17.94
CA PHE A 85 -7.23 4.32 -17.03
C PHE A 85 -5.80 4.83 -17.27
N THR A 86 -5.45 5.13 -18.51
CA THR A 86 -4.12 5.68 -18.85
C THR A 86 -3.89 7.02 -18.18
N GLN A 87 -4.87 7.93 -18.21
CA GLN A 87 -4.74 9.22 -17.55
C GLN A 87 -4.71 9.07 -16.02
N LEU A 88 -5.55 8.20 -15.46
CA LEU A 88 -5.56 7.91 -14.02
C LEU A 88 -4.18 7.45 -13.52
N THR A 89 -3.53 6.52 -14.22
CA THR A 89 -2.23 5.97 -13.80
C THR A 89 -1.11 7.01 -13.86
N LYS A 90 -1.14 7.92 -14.85
CA LYS A 90 -0.22 9.07 -14.93
C LYS A 90 -0.41 10.00 -13.74
N ASP A 91 -1.65 10.36 -13.43
CA ASP A 91 -1.95 11.28 -12.34
C ASP A 91 -1.66 10.66 -10.96
N TYR A 92 -1.96 9.37 -10.80
CA TYR A 92 -1.61 8.61 -9.60
C TYR A 92 -0.10 8.57 -9.37
N LYS A 93 0.67 8.15 -10.40
CA LYS A 93 2.13 8.12 -10.32
C LYS A 93 2.71 9.48 -9.98
N LYS A 94 2.21 10.53 -10.64
CA LYS A 94 2.64 11.91 -10.36
C LYS A 94 2.35 12.28 -8.91
N TYR A 95 1.13 12.00 -8.43
CA TYR A 95 0.73 12.32 -7.09
C TYR A 95 1.59 11.60 -6.03
N VAL A 96 1.74 10.28 -6.16
CA VAL A 96 2.61 9.47 -5.28
C VAL A 96 4.03 10.00 -5.31
N SER A 97 4.58 10.34 -6.48
CA SER A 97 5.93 10.93 -6.58
C SER A 97 6.08 12.24 -5.82
N ASP A 98 5.04 13.07 -5.79
CA ASP A 98 5.09 14.43 -5.26
C ASP A 98 4.84 14.49 -3.73
N ILE A 99 3.99 13.63 -3.20
CA ILE A 99 3.59 13.65 -1.78
C ILE A 99 4.67 13.16 -0.81
N SER A 100 4.53 13.63 0.43
CA SER A 100 5.26 13.17 1.61
C SER A 100 4.31 12.33 2.47
N TYR A 101 4.84 11.29 3.13
CA TYR A 101 4.10 10.45 4.07
C TYR A 101 4.56 10.69 5.50
N ALA A 102 3.64 10.58 6.44
CA ALA A 102 4.00 10.47 7.86
C ALA A 102 5.03 9.33 8.05
N GLY A 103 6.07 9.60 8.84
CA GLY A 103 7.08 8.60 9.18
C GLY A 103 8.09 8.23 8.09
N PHE A 104 7.98 8.76 6.87
CA PHE A 104 8.94 8.56 5.77
C PHE A 104 9.62 9.88 5.37
N THR A 105 10.79 9.76 4.74
CA THR A 105 11.55 10.92 4.24
C THR A 105 11.54 10.98 2.71
N ASP A 106 11.69 12.20 2.18
CA ASP A 106 11.71 12.46 0.74
C ASP A 106 13.11 12.43 0.11
N LYS A 107 14.17 12.26 0.91
CA LYS A 107 15.58 12.39 0.45
C LYS A 107 15.98 11.35 -0.62
N LYS A 108 15.26 10.26 -0.75
CA LYS A 108 15.55 9.14 -1.68
C LYS A 108 14.28 8.60 -2.37
N LYS A 109 13.22 9.41 -2.41
CA LYS A 109 11.96 8.97 -3.01
C LYS A 109 12.15 8.72 -4.50
N ARG A 110 11.69 7.57 -4.98
CA ARG A 110 11.66 7.20 -6.40
C ARG A 110 10.40 6.41 -6.70
N VAL A 111 9.76 6.71 -7.82
CA VAL A 111 8.59 5.99 -8.30
C VAL A 111 8.79 5.67 -9.77
N GLU A 112 8.84 4.38 -10.09
CA GLU A 112 9.02 3.88 -11.45
C GLU A 112 7.81 3.05 -11.88
N THR A 113 7.50 3.09 -13.18
CA THR A 113 6.53 2.16 -13.76
C THR A 113 7.27 0.88 -14.06
N VAL A 114 6.80 -0.24 -13.53
CA VAL A 114 7.33 -1.58 -13.83
C VAL A 114 6.58 -2.18 -15.02
N GLU A 115 5.25 -2.10 -14.99
CA GLU A 115 4.38 -2.65 -16.03
C GLU A 115 3.14 -1.78 -16.20
N ILE A 116 2.63 -1.71 -17.43
CA ILE A 116 1.35 -1.11 -17.74
C ILE A 116 0.66 -1.91 -18.85
N THR A 117 -0.61 -2.21 -18.62
CA THR A 117 -1.55 -2.82 -19.55
C THR A 117 -2.88 -2.07 -19.47
N ASP A 118 -3.89 -2.49 -20.23
CA ASP A 118 -5.22 -1.87 -20.18
C ASP A 118 -5.92 -2.09 -18.83
N GLN A 119 -5.58 -3.16 -18.10
CA GLN A 119 -6.20 -3.52 -16.82
C GLN A 119 -5.31 -3.37 -15.60
N LEU A 120 -4.00 -3.19 -15.78
CA LEU A 120 -3.03 -3.14 -14.69
C LEU A 120 -2.01 -2.03 -14.92
N TRP A 121 -1.75 -1.25 -13.88
CA TRP A 121 -0.50 -0.51 -13.73
C TRP A 121 0.22 -0.98 -12.49
N LEU A 122 1.46 -1.43 -12.67
CA LEU A 122 2.37 -1.82 -11.60
C LEU A 122 3.43 -0.74 -11.43
N GLY A 123 3.36 -0.02 -10.31
CA GLY A 123 4.35 0.94 -9.88
C GLY A 123 5.25 0.36 -8.80
N LYS A 124 6.53 0.70 -8.85
CA LYS A 124 7.47 0.47 -7.75
C LYS A 124 7.90 1.81 -7.17
N GLU A 125 7.65 1.98 -5.89
CA GLU A 125 8.05 3.13 -5.12
C GLU A 125 9.11 2.72 -4.09
N VAL A 126 10.08 3.60 -3.82
CA VAL A 126 10.99 3.43 -2.69
C VAL A 126 10.96 4.69 -1.82
N ARG A 127 10.78 4.47 -0.52
CA ARG A 127 10.80 5.50 0.52
C ARG A 127 11.82 5.15 1.59
N TYR A 128 12.36 6.15 2.28
CA TYR A 128 13.38 5.95 3.30
C TYR A 128 12.85 6.27 4.70
N ARG A 129 13.09 5.37 5.65
CA ARG A 129 12.92 5.57 7.11
C ARG A 129 14.24 5.37 7.84
N VAL A 130 14.46 4.17 8.38
CA VAL A 130 15.74 3.66 8.87
C VAL A 130 16.49 2.93 7.75
N LYS A 131 15.73 2.33 6.82
CA LYS A 131 16.20 1.68 5.59
C LYS A 131 15.29 2.05 4.42
N ASP A 132 15.67 1.63 3.21
CA ASP A 132 14.80 1.68 2.04
C ASP A 132 13.63 0.70 2.24
N ILE A 133 12.41 1.21 2.07
CA ILE A 133 11.15 0.46 2.06
C ILE A 133 10.59 0.49 0.66
N VAL A 134 10.35 -0.70 0.10
CA VAL A 134 9.84 -0.86 -1.26
C VAL A 134 8.32 -1.03 -1.21
N PHE A 135 7.64 -0.15 -1.92
CA PHE A 135 6.20 -0.20 -2.16
C PHE A 135 5.94 -0.72 -3.57
N TYR A 136 5.01 -1.65 -3.71
CA TYR A 136 4.44 -2.05 -4.99
C TYR A 136 3.00 -1.57 -5.05
N HIS A 137 2.71 -0.71 -6.02
CA HIS A 137 1.38 -0.18 -6.27
C HIS A 137 0.77 -0.93 -7.43
N LEU A 138 -0.34 -1.61 -7.19
CA LEU A 138 -1.11 -2.30 -8.23
C LEU A 138 -2.40 -1.53 -8.41
N LEU A 139 -2.48 -0.77 -9.50
CA LEU A 139 -3.75 -0.17 -9.94
C LEU A 139 -4.42 -1.17 -10.87
N LEU A 140 -5.60 -1.63 -10.49
CA LEU A 140 -6.41 -2.60 -11.21
C LEU A 140 -7.64 -1.90 -11.78
N ASN A 141 -7.76 -1.89 -13.11
CA ASN A 141 -9.01 -1.48 -13.77
C ASN A 141 -9.93 -2.69 -13.85
N MET A 142 -11.11 -2.57 -13.27
CA MET A 142 -12.13 -3.62 -13.20
C MET A 142 -13.16 -3.52 -14.33
N ARG A 143 -12.94 -2.59 -15.26
CA ARG A 143 -13.79 -2.35 -16.41
C ARG A 143 -13.48 -3.30 -17.57
#